data_AF-T0SDL1-F1
#
_entry.id   AF-T0SDL1-F1
#
_cell.length_a   1.000
_cell.length_b   1.000
_cell.length_c   1.000
_cell.angle_alpha   90.00
_cell.angle_beta   90.00
_cell.angle_gamma   90.00
#
_symmetry.space_group_name_H-M   'P 1'
#
loop_
_entity.id
_entity.type
_entity.pdbx_description
1 polymer ?
#
loop_
_entity_poly.entity_id
_entity_poly.type
_entity_poly.pdbx_seq_one_letter_code
_entity_poly.pdbx_strand_id
1 'polypeptide(L)'
;MENKFNIQRSFKGVKTAGSLYLVPTPIGNMQDMTLRSLETLKTVDLICSEDTRNTLRLLNHFEIKVPQESFHEHNSQEKIPKLIDFLKSGQSIAQVSDAGMPSISDPGHDLVLAAIKEEIDVVALPGASAGITALIASGLVPQPHIFYGFLPR
;
A
#
# COMPACT_ATOMS: atom_id res chain seq x y z
N MET A 1 12.83 -21.94 -15.57
CA MET A 1 13.00 -21.64 -14.14
C MET A 1 11.61 -21.61 -13.55
N GLU A 2 11.27 -22.55 -12.67
CA GLU A 2 10.00 -22.52 -11.95
C GLU A 2 9.98 -21.28 -11.05
N ASN A 3 9.20 -20.27 -11.43
CA ASN A 3 8.91 -19.16 -10.54
C ASN A 3 7.98 -19.71 -9.46
N LYS A 4 8.56 -20.17 -8.34
CA LYS A 4 7.78 -20.54 -7.15
C LYS A 4 7.11 -19.26 -6.66
N PHE A 5 5.84 -19.08 -6.99
CA PHE A 5 5.02 -18.06 -6.36
C PHE A 5 5.03 -18.33 -4.85
N ASN A 6 5.67 -17.44 -4.09
CA ASN A 6 5.65 -17.53 -2.65
C ASN A 6 4.25 -17.11 -2.19
N ILE A 7 3.44 -18.07 -1.73
CA ILE A 7 2.09 -17.78 -1.25
C ILE A 7 2.24 -17.05 0.08
N GLN A 8 1.81 -15.79 0.11
CA GLN A 8 1.90 -14.98 1.31
C GLN A 8 1.04 -15.56 2.45
N ARG A 9 1.62 -15.69 3.65
CA ARG A 9 0.97 -16.26 4.84
C ARG A 9 1.01 -15.30 6.04
N SER A 10 0.52 -14.07 5.84
CA SER A 10 0.70 -12.95 6.77
C SER A 10 0.13 -13.07 8.19
N PHE A 11 -0.49 -14.20 8.53
CA PHE A 11 -1.12 -14.43 9.85
C PHE A 11 -0.73 -15.76 10.49
N LYS A 12 0.32 -16.46 10.01
CA LYS A 12 0.74 -17.78 10.53
C LYS A 12 2.17 -17.73 11.08
N GLY A 13 2.39 -18.35 12.26
CA GLY A 13 3.72 -18.55 12.85
C GLY A 13 4.12 -17.52 13.91
N VAL A 14 5.25 -17.77 14.57
CA VAL A 14 5.90 -16.81 15.50
C VAL A 14 6.63 -15.77 14.66
N LYS A 15 6.37 -14.49 14.91
CA LYS A 15 6.87 -13.39 14.08
C LYS A 15 8.05 -12.69 14.75
N THR A 16 9.11 -12.47 13.98
CA THR A 16 10.31 -11.73 14.41
C THR A 16 10.45 -10.38 13.71
N ALA A 17 9.83 -10.21 12.53
CA ALA A 17 9.79 -8.96 11.77
C ALA A 17 8.43 -8.27 11.91
N GLY A 18 8.40 -6.96 11.62
CA GLY A 18 7.17 -6.20 11.46
C GLY A 18 6.45 -6.53 10.15
N SER A 19 5.40 -5.79 9.83
CA SER A 19 4.61 -6.02 8.63
C SER A 19 4.55 -4.79 7.72
N LEU A 20 4.56 -5.03 6.42
CA LEU A 20 4.27 -4.05 5.39
C LEU A 20 2.77 -4.06 5.09
N TYR A 21 2.06 -3.01 5.47
CA TYR A 21 0.65 -2.84 5.19
C TYR A 21 0.46 -2.02 3.91
N LEU A 22 -0.32 -2.54 2.96
CA LEU A 22 -0.73 -1.78 1.78
C LEU A 22 -2.10 -1.18 2.08
N VAL A 23 -2.12 0.14 2.31
CA VAL A 23 -3.29 0.85 2.84
C VAL A 23 -3.91 1.74 1.76
N PRO A 24 -5.12 1.42 1.27
CA PRO A 24 -5.80 2.28 0.32
C PRO A 24 -6.25 3.61 0.95
N THR A 25 -6.16 4.67 0.18
CA THR A 25 -6.61 6.02 0.53
C THR A 25 -7.84 6.42 -0.30
N PRO A 26 -8.59 7.47 0.08
CA PRO A 26 -9.79 7.86 -0.65
C PRO A 26 -9.47 8.40 -2.04
N ILE A 27 -10.42 8.24 -2.97
CA ILE A 27 -10.33 8.76 -4.34
C ILE A 27 -11.13 10.05 -4.56
N GLY A 28 -11.38 10.82 -3.49
CA GLY A 28 -12.06 12.12 -3.55
C GLY A 28 -13.03 12.41 -2.40
N ASN A 29 -13.46 11.40 -1.64
CA ASN A 29 -14.32 11.57 -0.47
C ASN A 29 -13.72 10.94 0.79
N MET A 30 -13.42 11.74 1.82
CA MET A 30 -12.79 11.26 3.07
C MET A 30 -13.57 10.15 3.77
N GLN A 31 -14.88 10.05 3.55
CA GLN A 31 -15.73 8.99 4.11
C GLN A 31 -15.43 7.59 3.55
N ASP A 32 -14.71 7.50 2.43
CA ASP A 32 -14.30 6.22 1.84
C ASP A 32 -13.08 5.60 2.56
N MET A 33 -12.52 6.28 3.57
CA MET A 33 -11.55 5.65 4.47
C MET A 33 -12.20 4.52 5.25
N THR A 34 -11.57 3.34 5.22
CA THR A 34 -12.03 2.22 6.06
C THR A 34 -11.57 2.40 7.51
N LEU A 35 -12.35 1.90 8.47
CA LEU A 35 -11.95 1.87 9.88
C LEU A 35 -10.61 1.16 10.06
N ARG A 36 -10.39 0.05 9.34
CA ARG A 36 -9.14 -0.72 9.40
C ARG A 36 -7.95 0.07 8.85
N SER A 37 -8.13 0.84 7.78
CA SER A 37 -7.08 1.74 7.27
C SER A 37 -6.69 2.78 8.32
N LEU A 38 -7.68 3.39 8.99
CA LEU A 38 -7.42 4.38 10.04
C LEU A 38 -6.71 3.77 11.24
N GLU A 39 -7.14 2.59 11.69
CA GLU A 39 -6.46 1.87 12.78
C GLU A 39 -5.02 1.54 12.41
N THR A 40 -4.79 0.95 11.23
CA THR A 40 -3.44 0.62 10.75
C THR A 40 -2.54 1.85 10.69
N LEU A 41 -3.00 2.95 10.09
CA LEU A 41 -2.22 4.19 10.00
C LEU A 41 -1.93 4.84 11.36
N LYS A 42 -2.72 4.53 12.40
CA LYS A 42 -2.48 5.00 13.77
C LYS A 42 -1.51 4.12 14.55
N THR A 43 -1.30 2.87 14.14
CA THR A 43 -0.53 1.88 14.90
C THR A 43 0.81 1.49 14.28
N VAL A 44 1.01 1.72 12.97
CA VAL A 44 2.31 1.47 12.34
C VAL A 44 3.36 2.48 12.82
N ASP A 45 4.63 2.14 12.67
CA ASP A 45 5.76 2.97 13.12
C ASP A 45 6.18 4.00 12.07
N LEU A 46 5.88 3.75 10.79
CA LEU A 46 6.20 4.62 9.66
C LEU A 46 5.13 4.54 8.56
N ILE A 47 4.83 5.69 7.93
CA ILE A 47 3.99 5.75 6.73
C ILE A 47 4.87 6.13 5.53
N CYS A 48 4.92 5.27 4.52
CA CYS A 48 5.54 5.56 3.23
C CYS A 48 4.49 6.06 2.25
N SER A 49 4.69 7.25 1.67
CA SER A 49 3.76 7.89 0.74
C SER A 49 4.45 8.42 -0.51
N GLU A 50 3.76 8.43 -1.64
CA GLU A 50 4.26 9.02 -2.89
C GLU A 50 4.47 10.54 -2.75
N ASP A 51 3.41 11.32 -2.52
CA ASP A 51 3.48 12.73 -2.13
C ASP A 51 3.11 12.91 -0.65
N THR A 52 4.12 13.21 0.16
CA THR A 52 3.96 13.44 1.60
C THR A 52 3.08 14.66 1.90
N ARG A 53 3.00 15.65 1.01
CA ARG A 53 2.16 16.84 1.20
C ARG A 53 0.68 16.51 1.04
N ASN A 54 0.35 15.65 0.08
CA ASN A 54 -1.01 15.17 -0.12
C ASN A 54 -1.43 14.28 1.05
N THR A 55 -0.60 13.28 1.37
CA THR A 55 -0.83 12.36 2.48
C THR A 55 -0.94 13.08 3.82
N LEU A 56 -0.16 14.14 4.06
CA LEU A 56 -0.27 14.95 5.29
C LEU A 56 -1.66 15.58 5.48
N ARG A 57 -2.37 15.96 4.41
CA ARG A 57 -3.75 16.48 4.53
C ARG A 57 -4.70 15.41 5.04
N LEU A 58 -4.58 14.18 4.51
CA LEU A 58 -5.33 13.02 4.97
C LEU A 58 -5.03 12.73 6.45
N LEU A 59 -3.75 12.66 6.81
CA LEU A 59 -3.34 12.35 8.19
C LEU A 59 -3.83 13.42 9.17
N ASN A 60 -3.72 14.71 8.81
CA ASN A 60 -4.21 15.80 9.65
C ASN A 60 -5.73 15.74 9.85
N HIS A 61 -6.50 15.41 8.81
CA HIS A 61 -7.96 15.26 8.92
C HIS A 61 -8.37 14.18 9.93
N PHE A 62 -7.60 13.09 10.02
CA PHE A 62 -7.85 11.97 10.92
C PHE A 62 -7.01 11.98 12.21
N GLU A 63 -6.29 13.08 12.47
CA GLU A 63 -5.43 13.30 13.63
C GLU A 63 -4.34 12.23 13.81
N ILE A 64 -3.79 11.73 12.70
CA ILE A 64 -2.74 10.72 12.66
C ILE A 64 -1.37 11.39 12.75
N LYS A 65 -0.55 10.98 13.73
CA LYS A 65 0.76 11.60 14.04
C LYS A 65 1.97 10.74 13.69
N VAL A 66 1.74 9.55 13.11
CA VAL A 66 2.81 8.64 12.70
C VAL A 66 3.72 9.36 11.67
N PRO A 67 5.05 9.24 11.80
CA PRO A 67 5.97 9.90 10.88
C PRO A 67 5.78 9.41 9.45
N GLN A 68 6.01 10.31 8.50
CA GLN A 68 5.94 10.02 7.06
C GLN A 68 7.33 10.00 6.44
N GLU A 69 7.50 9.15 5.44
CA GLU A 69 8.65 9.15 4.56
C GLU A 69 8.20 9.08 3.09
N SER A 70 8.82 9.90 2.22
CA SER A 70 8.51 9.87 0.79
C SER A 70 9.01 8.58 0.14
N PHE A 71 8.19 7.95 -0.69
CA PHE A 71 8.54 6.75 -1.44
C PHE A 71 7.92 6.81 -2.84
N HIS A 72 8.73 7.11 -3.84
CA HIS A 72 8.31 7.28 -5.23
C HIS A 72 9.38 6.74 -6.19
N GLU A 73 9.06 6.59 -7.48
CA GLU A 73 9.94 5.94 -8.47
C GLU A 73 11.40 6.41 -8.40
N HIS A 74 11.63 7.73 -8.38
CA HIS A 74 12.98 8.31 -8.38
C HIS A 74 13.86 7.98 -7.16
N ASN A 75 13.28 7.61 -6.01
CA ASN A 75 14.05 7.35 -4.77
C ASN A 75 13.88 5.91 -4.24
N SER A 76 13.00 5.13 -4.87
CA SER A 76 12.61 3.79 -4.42
C SER A 76 13.80 2.86 -4.20
N GLN A 77 14.69 2.75 -5.19
CA GLN A 77 15.83 1.83 -5.16
C GLN A 77 16.82 2.12 -4.01
N GLU A 78 17.02 3.40 -3.66
CA GLU A 78 17.91 3.79 -2.56
C GLU A 78 17.26 3.56 -1.18
N LYS A 79 15.93 3.65 -1.10
CA LYS A 79 15.18 3.54 0.16
C LYS A 79 14.82 2.12 0.53
N ILE A 80 14.55 1.24 -0.44
CA ILE A 80 14.13 -0.15 -0.20
C ILE A 80 15.02 -0.86 0.83
N PRO A 81 16.36 -0.86 0.73
CA PRO A 81 17.20 -1.55 1.72
C PRO A 81 16.94 -1.09 3.16
N LYS A 82 16.81 0.22 3.37
CA LYS A 82 16.56 0.81 4.69
C LYS A 82 15.19 0.44 5.24
N LEU A 83 14.16 0.45 4.39
CA LEU A 83 12.80 0.08 4.77
C LEU A 83 12.68 -1.41 5.10
N ILE A 84 13.42 -2.27 4.38
CA ILE A 84 13.51 -3.70 4.70
C ILE A 84 14.20 -3.93 6.04
N ASP A 85 15.31 -3.24 6.32
CA ASP A 85 15.99 -3.34 7.62
C ASP A 85 15.09 -2.85 8.76
N PHE A 86 14.33 -1.78 8.52
CA PHE A 86 13.31 -1.28 9.45
C PHE A 86 12.25 -2.34 9.75
N LEU A 87 11.70 -3.00 8.72
CA LEU A 87 10.76 -4.11 8.89
C LEU A 87 11.37 -5.29 9.65
N LYS A 88 12.60 -5.68 9.32
CA LYS A 88 13.34 -6.76 10.02
C LYS A 88 13.60 -6.47 11.49
N SER A 89 13.67 -5.19 11.87
CA SER A 89 13.82 -4.78 13.28
C SER A 89 12.56 -4.99 14.13
N GLY A 90 11.45 -5.45 13.54
CA GLY A 90 10.17 -5.65 14.22
C GLY A 90 9.18 -4.49 14.03
N GLN A 91 9.61 -3.40 13.42
CA GLN A 91 8.77 -2.21 13.19
C GLN A 91 7.92 -2.38 11.92
N SER A 92 6.71 -1.83 11.93
CA SER A 92 5.74 -1.95 10.83
C SER A 92 5.67 -0.68 9.99
N ILE A 93 5.43 -0.87 8.69
CA ILE A 93 5.31 0.21 7.70
C ILE A 93 3.93 0.14 7.07
N ALA A 94 3.26 1.29 6.93
CA ALA A 94 2.13 1.43 6.01
C ALA A 94 2.58 2.12 4.72
N GLN A 95 2.39 1.48 3.57
CA GLN A 95 2.53 2.09 2.27
C GLN A 95 1.16 2.59 1.80
N VAL A 96 1.05 3.87 1.46
CA VAL A 96 -0.15 4.51 0.92
C VAL A 96 0.10 5.05 -0.47
N SER A 97 -0.96 5.20 -1.28
CA SER A 97 -0.92 6.01 -2.50
C SER A 97 -1.58 7.37 -2.31
N ASP A 98 -1.36 8.27 -3.26
CA ASP A 98 -1.98 9.58 -3.29
C ASP A 98 -3.52 9.51 -3.36
N ALA A 99 -4.04 8.50 -4.05
CA ALA A 99 -5.46 8.19 -4.10
C ALA A 99 -5.71 6.72 -4.48
N GLY A 100 -6.54 6.01 -3.72
CA GLY A 100 -7.01 4.68 -4.06
C GLY A 100 -6.07 3.55 -3.64
N MET A 101 -5.92 2.55 -4.51
CA MET A 101 -5.25 1.29 -4.19
C MET A 101 -3.74 1.40 -4.48
N PRO A 102 -2.86 1.28 -3.46
CA PRO A 102 -1.42 1.35 -3.68
C PRO A 102 -0.86 0.15 -4.47
N SER A 103 0.31 0.35 -5.07
CA SER A 103 1.11 -0.67 -5.76
C SER A 103 0.46 -1.28 -7.03
N ILE A 104 -0.55 -0.62 -7.60
CA ILE A 104 -1.14 -0.99 -8.90
C ILE A 104 -0.60 -0.09 -10.02
N SER A 105 -0.91 1.21 -9.94
CA SER A 105 -0.41 2.23 -10.89
C SER A 105 0.60 3.16 -10.25
N ASP A 106 0.62 3.20 -8.92
CA ASP A 106 1.49 4.05 -8.13
C ASP A 106 2.78 3.31 -7.76
N PRO A 107 3.86 4.04 -7.42
CA PRO A 107 5.09 3.44 -6.93
C PRO A 107 4.84 2.56 -5.69
N GLY A 108 5.61 1.48 -5.52
CA GLY A 108 5.47 0.60 -4.35
C GLY A 108 5.56 -0.89 -4.60
N HIS A 109 5.34 -1.33 -5.85
CA HIS A 109 5.45 -2.75 -6.19
C HIS A 109 6.83 -3.33 -5.86
N ASP A 110 7.89 -2.56 -6.08
CA ASP A 110 9.27 -2.98 -5.77
C ASP A 110 9.50 -3.23 -4.28
N LEU A 111 8.88 -2.43 -3.39
CA LEU A 111 8.96 -2.65 -1.94
C LEU A 111 8.21 -3.92 -1.54
N VAL A 112 7.06 -4.19 -2.17
CA VAL A 112 6.31 -5.45 -1.97
C VAL A 112 7.17 -6.66 -2.38
N LEU A 113 7.80 -6.61 -3.56
CA LEU A 113 8.69 -7.68 -4.03
C LEU A 113 9.87 -7.90 -3.07
N ALA A 114 10.49 -6.81 -2.60
CA ALA A 114 11.59 -6.89 -1.63
C ALA A 114 11.14 -7.49 -0.30
N ALA A 115 9.97 -7.10 0.22
CA ALA A 115 9.42 -7.66 1.45
C ALA A 115 9.13 -9.16 1.31
N ILE A 116 8.50 -9.59 0.21
CA ILE A 116 8.22 -11.00 -0.07
C ILE A 116 9.51 -11.83 -0.16
N LYS A 117 10.55 -11.29 -0.81
CA LYS A 117 11.84 -11.95 -0.96
C LYS A 117 12.50 -12.23 0.39
N GLU A 118 12.31 -11.34 1.36
CA GLU A 118 12.84 -11.44 2.71
C GLU A 118 11.87 -12.11 3.69
N GLU A 119 10.81 -12.75 3.18
CA GLU A 119 9.77 -13.43 3.97
C GLU A 119 9.05 -12.52 4.98
N ILE A 120 9.00 -11.22 4.70
CA ILE A 120 8.28 -10.24 5.50
C ILE A 120 6.79 -10.28 5.15
N ASP A 121 5.96 -10.08 6.16
CA ASP A 121 4.52 -10.05 5.99
C ASP A 121 4.05 -8.84 5.20
N VAL A 122 3.46 -9.09 4.03
CA VAL A 122 2.72 -8.08 3.26
C VAL A 122 1.22 -8.26 3.51
N VAL A 123 0.57 -7.21 4.03
CA VAL A 123 -0.85 -7.23 4.41
C VAL A 123 -1.61 -6.19 3.59
N ALA A 124 -2.33 -6.65 2.56
CA ALA A 124 -3.18 -5.78 1.76
C ALA A 124 -4.51 -5.47 2.47
N LEU A 125 -4.84 -4.18 2.58
CA LEU A 125 -6.16 -3.73 3.03
C LEU A 125 -7.11 -3.57 1.84
N PRO A 126 -8.38 -3.99 1.97
CA PRO A 126 -9.41 -3.62 1.01
C PRO A 126 -9.71 -2.12 1.14
N GLY A 127 -10.14 -1.49 0.05
CA GLY A 127 -10.49 -0.08 0.04
C GLY A 127 -10.79 0.43 -1.37
N ALA A 128 -10.75 1.75 -1.54
CA ALA A 128 -11.15 2.42 -2.77
C ALA A 128 -10.30 2.02 -3.98
N SER A 129 -10.96 1.70 -5.11
CA SER A 129 -10.34 1.48 -6.41
C SER A 129 -11.21 2.12 -7.50
N ALA A 130 -10.70 3.17 -8.13
CA ALA A 130 -11.47 3.96 -9.09
C ALA A 130 -12.00 3.13 -10.27
N GLY A 131 -11.15 2.25 -10.84
CA GLY A 131 -11.53 1.42 -11.99
C GLY A 131 -12.64 0.42 -11.65
N ILE A 132 -12.55 -0.24 -10.49
CA ILE A 132 -13.57 -1.21 -10.06
C ILE A 132 -14.88 -0.49 -9.69
N THR A 133 -14.81 0.62 -8.96
CA THR A 133 -15.99 1.43 -8.62
C THR A 133 -16.72 1.93 -9.87
N ALA A 134 -15.99 2.37 -10.89
CA ALA A 134 -16.59 2.77 -12.16
C ALA A 134 -17.20 1.59 -12.92
N LEU A 135 -16.50 0.45 -12.99
CA LEU A 135 -16.96 -0.73 -13.72
C LEU A 135 -18.32 -1.22 -13.23
N ILE A 136 -18.51 -1.37 -11.92
CA ILE A 136 -19.76 -1.90 -11.34
C ILE A 136 -20.96 -0.96 -11.54
N ALA A 137 -20.73 0.32 -11.79
CA ALA A 137 -21.76 1.31 -12.08
C ALA A 137 -21.98 1.57 -13.59
N SER A 138 -21.14 0.98 -14.46
CA SER A 138 -21.09 1.33 -15.89
C SER A 138 -22.22 0.75 -16.75
N GLY A 139 -22.91 -0.30 -16.27
CA GLY A 139 -23.84 -1.09 -17.09
C GLY A 139 -23.18 -2.09 -18.04
N LEU A 140 -21.85 -2.14 -18.10
CA LEU A 140 -21.11 -3.20 -18.82
C LEU A 140 -21.14 -4.52 -18.05
N VAL A 141 -20.90 -5.63 -18.75
CA VAL A 141 -20.69 -6.93 -18.10
C VAL A 141 -19.38 -6.86 -17.31
N PRO A 142 -19.40 -6.97 -15.96
CA PRO A 142 -18.22 -6.70 -15.13
C PRO A 142 -17.27 -7.90 -14.98
N GLN A 143 -17.66 -9.08 -15.47
CA GLN A 143 -16.87 -10.30 -15.37
C GLN A 143 -17.04 -11.18 -16.62
N PRO A 144 -15.94 -11.57 -17.31
CA PRO A 144 -14.56 -11.12 -17.08
C PRO A 144 -14.35 -9.64 -17.44
N HIS A 145 -13.33 -9.00 -16.84
CA HIS A 145 -12.87 -7.66 -17.22
C HIS A 145 -11.34 -7.60 -17.21
N ILE A 146 -10.78 -6.56 -17.84
CA ILE A 146 -9.33 -6.29 -17.87
C ILE A 146 -9.11 -4.84 -17.44
N PHE A 147 -8.28 -4.63 -16.43
CA PHE A 147 -7.73 -3.33 -16.09
C PHE A 147 -6.42 -3.12 -16.84
N TYR A 148 -6.32 -2.04 -17.62
CA TYR A 148 -5.14 -1.73 -18.43
C TYR A 148 -4.26 -0.62 -17.83
N GLY A 149 -4.84 0.29 -17.05
CA GLY A 149 -4.17 1.51 -16.60
C GLY A 149 -4.20 2.61 -17.66
N PHE A 150 -3.11 3.37 -17.78
CA PHE A 150 -3.00 4.49 -18.70
C PHE A 150 -2.54 4.04 -20.09
N LEU A 151 -3.15 4.58 -21.15
CA LEU A 151 -2.68 4.39 -22.52
C LEU A 151 -1.36 5.16 -22.76
N PRO A 152 -0.52 4.73 -23.73
CA PRO A 152 0.64 5.52 -24.14
C PRO A 152 0.27 6.96 -24.48
N ARG A 153 1.09 7.91 -24.04
CA ARG A 153 0.94 9.32 -24.36
C ARG A 153 1.37 9.63 -25.79
#